data_AF-A0A086QQW2-F1
#
_entry.id   AF-A0A086QQW2-F1
#
_cell.length_a   1.000
_cell.length_b   1.000
_cell.length_c   1.000
_cell.angle_alpha   90.00
_cell.angle_beta   90.00
_cell.angle_gamma   90.00
#
_symmetry.space_group_name_H-M   'P 1'
#
loop_
_entity.id
_entity.type
_entity.pdbx_description
1 polymer ?
#
loop_
_entity_poly.entity_id
_entity_poly.type
_entity_poly.pdbx_seq_one_letter_code
_entity_poly.pdbx_strand_id
1 'polypeptide(L)'
;MKTHDQRVALLYVIADAIAESVQYNRQPTRPWIEEVCACFSETASEREETHDNKGDKREKHDNEEDLVNALAKAVQLMLAKLKMTCKDSNLLQLTDTRLGPQASASARLWTWQSCAEYGYWQVAYKDSVRSHLIDLDWHMRMCNALFPLPSGSKFSTDVVAETNVWSGDKLVAGVGAATNIHFTNGENDPWAPLSVTEVSPVVVDRQGLSSFTIQDGSHCNDFYAYGRTEPVAVTEAKARIQNAIRGWLEDFRERREQQKRKVDPPLTKTFSATSVGGDSEL
;
A
#
# COMPACT_ATOMS: atom_id res chain seq x y z
N MET A 1 15.76 -31.90 -3.59
CA MET A 1 14.62 -31.09 -3.08
C MET A 1 14.59 -31.23 -1.57
N LYS A 2 15.29 -30.34 -0.85
CA LYS A 2 14.82 -29.05 -0.33
C LYS A 2 13.77 -29.20 0.78
N THR A 3 14.08 -28.69 1.97
CA THR A 3 13.30 -28.80 3.22
C THR A 3 11.87 -28.30 3.03
N HIS A 4 10.96 -28.62 3.98
CA HIS A 4 9.59 -28.10 3.94
C HIS A 4 9.56 -26.57 3.76
N ASP A 5 10.34 -25.82 4.55
CA ASP A 5 10.39 -24.36 4.46
C ASP A 5 10.91 -23.85 3.11
N GLN A 6 11.81 -24.57 2.44
CA GLN A 6 12.28 -24.18 1.11
C GLN A 6 11.19 -24.36 0.03
N ARG A 7 10.24 -25.28 0.22
CA ARG A 7 9.08 -25.42 -0.67
C ARG A 7 8.08 -24.29 -0.41
N VAL A 8 7.81 -23.97 0.85
CA VAL A 8 6.94 -22.85 1.21
C VAL A 8 7.51 -21.52 0.74
N ALA A 9 8.82 -21.30 0.87
CA ALA A 9 9.50 -20.11 0.34
C ALA A 9 9.36 -19.98 -1.18
N LEU A 10 9.40 -21.08 -1.94
CA LEU A 10 9.12 -21.04 -3.38
C LEU A 10 7.68 -20.61 -3.67
N LEU A 11 6.72 -21.16 -2.93
CA LEU A 11 5.31 -20.78 -3.07
C LEU A 11 5.08 -19.30 -2.72
N TYR A 12 5.77 -18.78 -1.71
CA TYR A 12 5.75 -17.36 -1.36
C TYR A 12 6.24 -16.49 -2.52
N VAL A 13 7.39 -16.82 -3.11
CA VAL A 13 7.95 -16.07 -4.25
C VAL A 13 7.00 -16.07 -5.45
N ILE A 14 6.37 -17.20 -5.74
CA ILE A 14 5.37 -17.30 -6.83
C ILE A 14 4.17 -16.40 -6.52
N ALA A 15 3.63 -16.47 -5.30
CA ALA A 15 2.47 -15.68 -4.91
C ALA A 15 2.75 -14.17 -4.89
N ASP A 16 3.95 -13.77 -4.48
CA ASP A 16 4.39 -12.36 -4.46
C ASP A 16 4.54 -11.81 -5.88
N ALA A 17 5.20 -12.56 -6.78
CA ALA A 17 5.36 -12.18 -8.18
C ALA A 17 4.00 -11.95 -8.89
N ILE A 18 3.00 -12.81 -8.62
CA ILE A 18 1.65 -12.62 -9.18
C ILE A 18 0.95 -11.43 -8.53
N ALA A 19 1.07 -11.25 -7.21
CA ALA A 19 0.46 -10.12 -6.51
C ALA A 19 0.99 -8.75 -6.98
N GLU A 20 2.27 -8.68 -7.34
CA GLU A 20 2.89 -7.45 -7.87
C GLU A 20 2.26 -6.98 -9.19
N SER A 21 1.69 -7.90 -9.97
CA SER A 21 0.97 -7.55 -11.21
C SER A 21 -0.27 -6.70 -10.91
N VAL A 22 -0.97 -6.98 -9.81
CA VAL A 22 -2.13 -6.24 -9.34
C VAL A 22 -1.70 -4.98 -8.61
N GLN A 23 -0.74 -5.11 -7.69
CA GLN A 23 -0.25 -4.00 -6.86
C GLN A 23 0.26 -2.83 -7.71
N TYR A 24 1.01 -3.11 -8.78
CA TYR A 24 1.64 -2.08 -9.60
C TYR A 24 1.02 -1.91 -11.00
N ASN A 25 -0.20 -2.43 -11.18
CA ASN A 25 -0.98 -2.20 -12.40
C ASN A 25 -1.28 -0.71 -12.57
N ARG A 26 -1.13 -0.19 -13.80
CA ARG A 26 -1.38 1.23 -14.11
C ARG A 26 -1.85 1.40 -15.55
N GLN A 27 -3.16 1.33 -15.77
CA GLN A 27 -3.72 1.54 -17.10
C GLN A 27 -3.51 3.00 -17.60
N PRO A 28 -3.20 3.21 -18.89
CA PRO A 28 -2.85 2.23 -19.92
C PRO A 28 -1.35 1.86 -19.97
N THR A 29 -0.52 2.45 -19.10
CA THR A 29 0.95 2.38 -19.21
C THR A 29 1.60 1.06 -18.75
N ARG A 30 0.92 0.32 -17.87
CA ARG A 30 1.35 -0.96 -17.28
C ARG A 30 0.12 -1.86 -17.07
N PRO A 31 -0.40 -2.50 -18.13
CA PRO A 31 -1.53 -3.43 -18.06
C PRO A 31 -1.06 -4.82 -17.61
N TRP A 32 -0.44 -4.90 -16.44
CA TRP A 32 0.25 -6.12 -16.01
C TRP A 32 -0.70 -7.24 -15.62
N ILE A 33 -1.91 -6.90 -15.17
CA ILE A 33 -2.95 -7.89 -14.91
C ILE A 33 -3.29 -8.64 -16.21
N GLU A 34 -3.54 -7.90 -17.29
CA GLU A 34 -3.89 -8.49 -18.59
C GLU A 34 -2.73 -9.30 -19.18
N GLU A 35 -1.49 -8.82 -19.07
CA GLU A 35 -0.30 -9.54 -19.53
C GLU A 35 -0.08 -10.86 -18.75
N VAL A 36 -0.32 -10.86 -17.44
CA VAL A 36 -0.25 -12.08 -16.62
C VAL A 36 -1.38 -13.04 -16.96
N CYS A 37 -2.61 -12.56 -17.10
CA CYS A 37 -3.76 -13.39 -17.51
C CYS A 37 -3.55 -14.03 -18.90
N ALA A 38 -2.91 -13.30 -19.83
CA ALA A 38 -2.61 -13.81 -21.17
C ALA A 38 -1.67 -15.04 -21.15
N CYS A 39 -0.83 -15.19 -20.11
CA CYS A 39 0.01 -16.37 -19.95
C CYS A 39 -0.79 -17.67 -19.75
N PHE A 40 -2.04 -17.56 -19.28
CA PHE A 40 -2.93 -18.70 -19.07
C PHE A 40 -3.92 -18.91 -20.23
N SER A 41 -4.27 -17.86 -20.98
CA SER A 41 -5.22 -17.97 -22.11
C SER A 41 -4.66 -18.76 -23.29
N GLU A 42 -3.35 -18.70 -23.55
CA GLU A 42 -2.71 -19.50 -24.62
C GLU A 42 -2.91 -21.01 -24.39
N THR A 43 -2.86 -21.47 -23.12
CA THR A 43 -3.15 -22.87 -22.78
C THR A 43 -4.63 -23.22 -22.85
N ALA A 44 -5.54 -22.25 -22.88
CA ALA A 44 -6.98 -22.49 -22.95
C ALA A 44 -7.46 -22.68 -24.40
N SER A 45 -6.89 -21.95 -25.35
CA SER A 45 -7.19 -22.11 -26.79
C SER A 45 -6.76 -23.48 -27.34
N GLU A 46 -5.65 -24.04 -26.84
CA GLU A 46 -5.17 -25.37 -27.24
C GLU A 46 -6.05 -26.53 -26.68
N ARG A 47 -6.83 -26.25 -25.62
CA ARG A 47 -7.76 -27.21 -25.01
C ARG A 47 -9.08 -27.35 -25.77
N GLU A 48 -9.54 -26.30 -26.44
CA GLU A 48 -10.80 -26.36 -27.22
C GLU A 48 -10.65 -27.18 -28.51
N GLU A 49 -9.43 -27.34 -29.04
CA GLU A 49 -9.17 -28.08 -30.28
C GLU A 49 -8.93 -29.58 -30.09
N THR A 50 -8.72 -30.07 -28.86
CA THR A 50 -8.24 -31.44 -28.58
C THR A 50 -9.26 -32.37 -27.91
N HIS A 51 -10.56 -32.06 -27.96
CA HIS A 51 -11.64 -32.95 -27.50
C HIS A 51 -11.79 -34.21 -28.39
N ASP A 52 -10.81 -35.12 -28.33
CA ASP A 52 -10.88 -36.43 -28.98
C ASP A 52 -10.30 -37.52 -28.06
N ASN A 53 -11.20 -38.21 -27.36
CA ASN A 53 -11.06 -39.42 -26.51
C ASN A 53 -9.65 -40.08 -26.46
N LYS A 54 -8.71 -39.54 -25.66
CA LYS A 54 -7.44 -40.22 -25.33
C LYS A 54 -7.19 -40.28 -23.83
N GLY A 55 -7.82 -41.26 -23.18
CA GLY A 55 -7.26 -41.91 -22.00
C GLY A 55 -6.90 -40.99 -20.83
N ASP A 56 -7.88 -40.24 -20.33
CA ASP A 56 -8.09 -39.62 -19.00
C ASP A 56 -6.85 -39.31 -18.13
N LYS A 57 -6.00 -40.29 -17.79
CA LYS A 57 -4.78 -40.07 -16.98
C LYS A 57 -3.67 -39.32 -17.70
N ARG A 58 -3.50 -39.54 -19.01
CA ARG A 58 -2.45 -38.88 -19.79
C ARG A 58 -2.83 -37.44 -20.10
N GLU A 59 -4.08 -37.23 -20.53
CA GLU A 59 -4.68 -35.90 -20.69
C GLU A 59 -4.62 -35.08 -19.39
N LYS A 60 -4.89 -35.70 -18.22
CA LYS A 60 -4.77 -35.00 -16.93
C LYS A 60 -3.34 -34.58 -16.59
N HIS A 61 -2.35 -35.44 -16.84
CA HIS A 61 -0.94 -35.12 -16.58
C HIS A 61 -0.46 -33.99 -17.50
N ASP A 62 -0.78 -34.06 -18.79
CA ASP A 62 -0.42 -33.05 -19.79
C ASP A 62 -1.07 -31.69 -19.41
N ASN A 63 -2.33 -31.70 -18.96
CA ASN A 63 -3.01 -30.50 -18.44
C ASN A 63 -2.35 -29.89 -17.19
N GLU A 64 -1.86 -30.70 -16.26
CA GLU A 64 -1.16 -30.22 -15.07
C GLU A 64 0.20 -29.59 -15.43
N GLU A 65 0.92 -30.19 -16.38
CA GLU A 65 2.19 -29.67 -16.89
C GLU A 65 2.01 -28.32 -17.61
N ASP A 66 0.96 -28.18 -18.42
CA ASP A 66 0.63 -26.92 -19.11
C ASP A 66 0.31 -25.79 -18.13
N LEU A 67 -0.45 -26.06 -17.08
CA LEU A 67 -0.75 -25.08 -16.04
C LEU A 67 0.50 -24.65 -15.27
N VAL A 68 1.41 -25.59 -14.98
CA VAL A 68 2.70 -25.28 -14.34
C VAL A 68 3.56 -24.43 -15.27
N ASN A 69 3.60 -24.73 -16.57
CA ASN A 69 4.32 -23.95 -17.56
C ASN A 69 3.76 -22.52 -17.72
N ALA A 70 2.43 -22.37 -17.74
CA ALA A 70 1.77 -21.07 -17.76
C ALA A 70 2.10 -20.23 -16.52
N LEU A 71 2.06 -20.85 -15.33
CA LEU A 71 2.44 -20.18 -14.09
C LEU A 71 3.92 -19.77 -14.09
N ALA A 72 4.81 -20.65 -14.57
CA ALA A 72 6.22 -20.33 -14.70
C ALA A 72 6.45 -19.15 -15.67
N LYS A 73 5.72 -19.10 -16.79
CA LYS A 73 5.74 -17.99 -17.74
C LYS A 73 5.29 -16.68 -17.09
N ALA A 74 4.19 -16.70 -16.32
CA ALA A 74 3.70 -15.53 -15.59
C ALA A 74 4.72 -15.00 -14.56
N VAL A 75 5.36 -15.89 -13.79
CA VAL A 75 6.40 -15.51 -12.83
C VAL A 75 7.64 -14.93 -13.54
N GLN A 76 8.08 -15.55 -14.64
CA GLN A 76 9.20 -15.04 -15.43
C GLN A 76 8.91 -13.66 -16.02
N LEU A 77 7.70 -13.45 -16.53
CA LEU A 77 7.23 -12.14 -16.99
C LEU A 77 7.36 -11.10 -15.86
N MET A 78 6.85 -11.40 -14.67
CA MET A 78 6.87 -10.45 -13.56
C MET A 78 8.29 -10.14 -13.07
N LEU A 79 9.14 -11.16 -12.91
CA LEU A 79 10.57 -10.94 -12.59
C LEU A 79 11.25 -10.03 -13.64
N ALA A 80 10.96 -10.23 -14.92
CA ALA A 80 11.50 -9.38 -15.98
C ALA A 80 10.98 -7.93 -15.90
N LYS A 81 9.67 -7.71 -15.64
CA LYS A 81 9.08 -6.37 -15.46
C LYS A 81 9.69 -5.62 -14.27
N LEU A 82 9.99 -6.35 -13.20
CA LEU A 82 10.60 -5.82 -11.97
C LEU A 82 12.12 -5.71 -12.04
N LYS A 83 12.73 -6.22 -13.12
CA LYS A 83 14.18 -6.29 -13.32
C LYS A 83 14.89 -7.09 -12.21
N MET A 84 14.25 -8.17 -11.78
CA MET A 84 14.75 -9.09 -10.77
C MET A 84 15.23 -10.39 -11.40
N THR A 85 16.23 -11.01 -10.78
CA THR A 85 16.67 -12.36 -11.10
C THR A 85 16.10 -13.36 -10.08
N CYS A 86 16.08 -14.65 -10.42
CA CYS A 86 15.70 -15.70 -9.46
C CYS A 86 16.58 -15.71 -8.20
N LYS A 87 17.82 -15.19 -8.28
CA LYS A 87 18.71 -15.07 -7.14
C LYS A 87 18.21 -14.02 -6.16
N ASP A 88 17.64 -12.92 -6.67
CA ASP A 88 17.13 -11.80 -5.87
C ASP A 88 15.91 -12.20 -5.04
N SER A 89 15.13 -13.18 -5.50
CA SER A 89 14.01 -13.76 -4.76
C SER A 89 14.41 -14.76 -3.65
N ASN A 90 15.72 -15.00 -3.45
CA ASN A 90 16.18 -15.89 -2.39
C ASN A 90 16.12 -15.17 -1.03
N LEU A 91 15.15 -15.55 -0.19
CA LEU A 91 14.96 -14.98 1.15
C LEU A 91 16.21 -15.07 2.05
N LEU A 92 17.15 -15.99 1.79
CA LEU A 92 18.41 -16.04 2.52
C LEU A 92 19.30 -14.81 2.28
N GLN A 93 19.05 -14.00 1.25
CA GLN A 93 19.76 -12.73 1.10
C GLN A 93 19.50 -11.77 2.27
N LEU A 94 18.38 -11.94 2.99
CA LEU A 94 18.03 -11.11 4.14
C LEU A 94 18.91 -11.40 5.38
N THR A 95 19.78 -12.41 5.34
CA THR A 95 20.81 -12.60 6.38
C THR A 95 21.97 -11.61 6.24
N ASP A 96 22.10 -10.96 5.08
CA ASP A 96 23.14 -9.94 4.86
C ASP A 96 22.81 -8.65 5.63
N THR A 97 23.63 -8.31 6.61
CA THR A 97 23.42 -7.14 7.48
C THR A 97 24.02 -5.86 6.93
N ARG A 98 24.62 -5.87 5.74
CA ARG A 98 25.23 -4.68 5.13
C ARG A 98 24.14 -3.71 4.70
N LEU A 99 24.26 -2.46 5.14
CA LEU A 99 23.44 -1.36 4.63
C LEU A 99 23.95 -0.91 3.27
N GLY A 100 23.05 -0.41 2.42
CA GLY A 100 23.38 0.13 1.12
C GLY A 100 22.17 0.22 0.18
N PRO A 101 22.39 0.56 -1.09
CA PRO A 101 21.33 0.79 -2.07
C PRO A 101 20.70 -0.50 -2.62
N GLN A 102 21.19 -1.67 -2.22
CA GLN A 102 20.68 -2.97 -2.67
C GLN A 102 19.27 -3.22 -2.14
N ALA A 103 18.40 -3.79 -2.98
CA ALA A 103 17.02 -4.12 -2.61
C ALA A 103 16.93 -5.02 -1.36
N SER A 104 17.88 -5.95 -1.19
CA SER A 104 17.94 -6.84 -0.03
C SER A 104 18.17 -6.11 1.29
N ALA A 105 18.84 -4.95 1.30
CA ALA A 105 19.03 -4.16 2.52
C ALA A 105 17.71 -3.55 2.98
N SER A 106 16.97 -2.91 2.07
CA SER A 106 15.63 -2.36 2.36
C SER A 106 14.64 -3.47 2.73
N ALA A 107 14.65 -4.58 2.00
CA ALA A 107 13.79 -5.74 2.29
C ALA A 107 14.10 -6.34 3.67
N ARG A 108 15.39 -6.39 4.08
CA ARG A 108 15.77 -6.89 5.41
C ARG A 108 15.24 -5.99 6.52
N LEU A 109 15.37 -4.66 6.37
CA LEU A 109 14.85 -3.70 7.35
C LEU A 109 13.31 -3.80 7.46
N TRP A 110 12.61 -3.85 6.33
CA TRP A 110 11.16 -4.05 6.29
C TRP A 110 10.74 -5.37 6.97
N THR A 111 11.45 -6.46 6.68
CA THR A 111 11.17 -7.78 7.28
C THR A 111 11.40 -7.74 8.79
N TRP A 112 12.46 -7.06 9.25
CA TRP A 112 12.69 -6.88 10.69
C TRP A 112 11.53 -6.13 11.37
N GLN A 113 11.07 -5.01 10.81
CA GLN A 113 9.94 -4.27 11.37
C GLN A 113 8.65 -5.09 11.37
N SER A 114 8.42 -5.88 10.31
CA SER A 114 7.28 -6.80 10.26
C SER A 114 7.36 -7.88 11.34
N CYS A 115 8.56 -8.41 11.62
CA CYS A 115 8.79 -9.38 12.69
C CYS A 115 8.66 -8.77 14.09
N ALA A 116 9.15 -7.55 14.29
CA ALA A 116 9.31 -6.94 15.61
C ALA A 116 8.13 -6.06 16.06
N GLU A 117 7.33 -5.54 15.13
CA GLU A 117 6.30 -4.54 15.41
C GLU A 117 5.01 -4.82 14.63
N TYR A 118 5.07 -4.74 13.29
CA TYR A 118 3.85 -4.63 12.49
C TYR A 118 3.05 -5.93 12.39
N GLY A 119 3.71 -7.08 12.51
CA GLY A 119 3.06 -8.39 12.31
C GLY A 119 2.42 -8.52 10.93
N TYR A 120 3.03 -7.89 9.93
CA TYR A 120 2.49 -7.77 8.59
C TYR A 120 2.80 -9.02 7.76
N TRP A 121 1.83 -9.93 7.64
CA TRP A 121 2.01 -11.24 6.99
C TRP A 121 0.97 -11.48 5.88
N GLN A 122 1.46 -11.71 4.67
CA GLN A 122 0.62 -12.05 3.51
C GLN A 122 0.22 -13.53 3.54
N VAL A 123 -0.53 -13.93 4.58
CA VAL A 123 -1.07 -15.29 4.72
C VAL A 123 -2.14 -15.57 3.67
N ALA A 124 -2.35 -16.84 3.35
CA ALA A 124 -3.42 -17.24 2.43
C ALA A 124 -4.80 -16.89 3.00
N TYR A 125 -5.58 -16.09 2.26
CA TYR A 125 -6.99 -15.87 2.55
C TYR A 125 -7.82 -17.09 2.10
N LYS A 126 -8.99 -17.27 2.72
CA LYS A 126 -9.93 -18.33 2.35
C LYS A 126 -10.33 -18.19 0.88
N ASP A 127 -10.26 -19.28 0.12
CA ASP A 127 -10.60 -19.33 -1.31
C ASP A 127 -9.68 -18.49 -2.22
N SER A 128 -8.50 -18.07 -1.73
CA SER A 128 -7.48 -17.40 -2.55
C SER A 128 -6.60 -18.40 -3.30
N VAL A 129 -5.92 -17.94 -4.36
CA VAL A 129 -4.92 -18.72 -5.12
C VAL A 129 -3.60 -18.90 -4.37
N ARG A 130 -3.45 -18.26 -3.20
CA ARG A 130 -2.24 -18.36 -2.37
C ARG A 130 -2.26 -19.66 -1.57
N SER A 131 -1.14 -20.37 -1.54
CA SER A 131 -1.04 -21.64 -0.82
C SER A 131 -1.23 -21.46 0.69
N HIS A 132 -2.09 -22.27 1.30
CA HIS A 132 -2.30 -22.32 2.76
C HIS A 132 -1.05 -22.71 3.56
N LEU A 133 0.01 -23.20 2.90
CA LEU A 133 1.31 -23.43 3.56
C LEU A 133 2.01 -22.12 3.93
N ILE A 134 1.62 -21.00 3.32
CA ILE A 134 2.09 -19.65 3.67
C ILE A 134 1.23 -19.15 4.84
N ASP A 135 1.49 -19.70 6.02
CA ASP A 135 0.76 -19.40 7.25
C ASP A 135 1.59 -18.53 8.21
N LEU A 136 0.97 -18.11 9.32
CA LEU A 136 1.63 -17.29 10.33
C LEU A 136 2.82 -18.02 10.95
N ASP A 137 2.71 -19.33 11.19
CA ASP A 137 3.77 -20.13 11.80
C ASP A 137 5.03 -20.17 10.92
N TRP A 138 4.86 -20.27 9.60
CA TRP A 138 5.97 -20.18 8.64
C TRP A 138 6.65 -18.81 8.69
N HIS A 139 5.89 -17.72 8.73
CA HIS A 139 6.46 -16.38 8.87
C HIS A 139 7.21 -16.22 10.20
N MET A 140 6.69 -16.75 11.31
CA MET A 140 7.38 -16.74 12.60
C MET A 140 8.66 -17.57 12.58
N ARG A 141 8.67 -18.75 11.94
CA ARG A 141 9.89 -19.54 11.74
C ARG A 141 10.92 -18.77 10.92
N MET A 142 10.49 -18.09 9.85
CA MET A 142 11.34 -17.25 9.02
C MET A 142 11.95 -16.10 9.83
N CYS A 143 11.17 -15.36 10.62
CA CYS A 143 11.65 -14.28 11.47
C CYS A 143 12.75 -14.75 12.44
N ASN A 144 12.51 -15.86 13.13
CA ASN A 144 13.45 -16.41 14.10
C ASN A 144 14.73 -16.97 13.43
N ALA A 145 14.64 -17.42 12.17
CA ALA A 145 15.79 -17.87 11.40
C ALA A 145 16.64 -16.70 10.85
N LEU A 146 15.98 -15.62 10.39
CA LEU A 146 16.67 -14.45 9.82
C LEU A 146 17.26 -13.53 10.89
N PHE A 147 16.62 -13.43 12.05
CA PHE A 147 16.97 -12.51 13.11
C PHE A 147 17.04 -13.21 14.47
N PRO A 148 18.11 -13.98 14.74
CA PRO A 148 18.24 -14.69 16.01
C PRO A 148 18.29 -13.71 17.18
N LEU A 149 17.38 -13.89 18.15
CA LEU A 149 17.29 -13.06 19.34
C LEU A 149 18.13 -13.63 20.50
N PRO A 150 18.63 -12.76 21.42
CA PRO A 150 19.38 -13.21 22.58
C PRO A 150 18.59 -14.16 23.48
N SER A 151 19.34 -15.03 24.18
CA SER A 151 18.81 -15.87 25.27
C SER A 151 17.68 -16.82 24.86
N GLY A 152 17.58 -17.18 23.58
CA GLY A 152 16.55 -18.11 23.09
C GLY A 152 15.16 -17.50 22.96
N SER A 153 15.05 -16.17 23.07
CA SER A 153 13.80 -15.44 22.82
C SER A 153 13.34 -15.65 21.38
N LYS A 154 12.03 -15.53 21.14
CA LYS A 154 11.43 -15.68 19.81
C LYS A 154 10.49 -14.52 19.52
N PHE A 155 10.36 -14.19 18.24
CA PHE A 155 9.30 -13.30 17.79
C PHE A 155 7.92 -13.88 18.08
N SER A 156 6.98 -13.00 18.36
CA SER A 156 5.59 -13.26 18.70
C SER A 156 4.72 -12.15 18.11
N THR A 157 3.44 -12.43 17.90
CA THR A 157 2.44 -11.43 17.47
C THR A 157 1.93 -10.55 18.62
N ASP A 158 2.35 -10.78 19.87
CA ASP A 158 1.87 -10.03 21.04
C ASP A 158 2.11 -8.51 20.92
N VAL A 159 3.15 -8.12 20.20
CA VAL A 159 3.54 -6.71 19.96
C VAL A 159 2.54 -5.95 19.09
N VAL A 160 1.75 -6.64 18.26
CA VAL A 160 0.89 -6.02 17.25
C VAL A 160 -0.22 -5.20 17.89
N ALA A 161 -0.77 -5.68 19.02
CA ALA A 161 -1.82 -4.96 19.74
C ALA A 161 -1.32 -3.60 20.26
N GLU A 162 -0.09 -3.55 20.78
CA GLU A 162 0.54 -2.31 21.20
C GLU A 162 0.81 -1.39 20.01
N THR A 163 1.36 -1.91 18.91
CA THR A 163 1.58 -1.14 17.69
C THR A 163 0.29 -0.49 17.17
N ASN A 164 -0.84 -1.20 17.20
CA ASN A 164 -2.14 -0.68 16.75
C ASN A 164 -2.67 0.43 17.67
N VAL A 165 -2.40 0.35 18.97
CA VAL A 165 -2.76 1.44 19.91
C VAL A 165 -1.97 2.70 19.59
N TRP A 166 -0.67 2.58 19.33
CA TRP A 166 0.18 3.73 19.00
C TRP A 166 -0.10 4.33 17.63
N SER A 167 -0.49 3.51 16.65
CA SER A 167 -0.79 3.97 15.28
C SER A 167 -2.22 4.49 15.12
N GLY A 168 -3.14 4.17 16.04
CA GLY A 168 -4.54 4.59 16.02
C GLY A 168 -5.47 3.68 15.20
N ASP A 169 -4.94 2.58 14.65
CA ASP A 169 -5.64 1.64 13.77
C ASP A 169 -6.46 2.40 12.68
N LYS A 170 -7.59 1.85 12.24
CA LYS A 170 -8.51 2.49 11.29
C LYS A 170 -9.52 3.44 11.92
N LEU A 171 -9.54 3.57 13.25
CA LEU A 171 -10.52 4.42 13.92
C LEU A 171 -10.20 5.91 13.71
N VAL A 172 -8.91 6.26 13.64
CA VAL A 172 -8.38 7.63 13.39
C VAL A 172 -9.10 8.74 14.17
N ALA A 173 -9.60 8.41 15.36
CA ALA A 173 -10.41 9.28 16.20
C ALA A 173 -10.02 9.07 17.67
N GLY A 174 -10.27 10.09 18.51
CA GLY A 174 -9.98 10.05 19.94
C GLY A 174 -9.00 11.13 20.39
N VAL A 175 -8.60 11.06 21.65
CA VAL A 175 -7.66 12.02 22.25
C VAL A 175 -6.28 11.84 21.63
N GLY A 176 -5.72 12.92 21.07
CA GLY A 176 -4.42 12.88 20.39
C GLY A 176 -4.47 12.34 18.96
N ALA A 177 -5.68 12.08 18.42
CA ALA A 177 -5.82 11.66 17.03
C ALA A 177 -5.31 12.73 16.07
N ALA A 178 -4.66 12.28 15.00
CA ALA A 178 -4.12 13.16 13.98
C ALA A 178 -5.22 13.93 13.25
N THR A 179 -4.87 15.10 12.74
CA THR A 179 -5.73 15.97 11.93
C THR A 179 -5.10 16.21 10.57
N ASN A 180 -5.88 16.72 9.61
CA ASN A 180 -5.39 17.14 8.31
C ASN A 180 -4.75 15.97 7.54
N ILE A 181 -5.51 14.89 7.37
CA ILE A 181 -5.09 13.72 6.60
C ILE A 181 -6.05 13.49 5.44
N HIS A 182 -5.49 13.29 4.25
CA HIS A 182 -6.23 12.86 3.07
C HIS A 182 -5.76 11.45 2.69
N PHE A 183 -6.63 10.46 2.86
CA PHE A 183 -6.36 9.07 2.51
C PHE A 183 -6.73 8.82 1.05
N THR A 184 -5.78 8.35 0.25
CA THR A 184 -6.04 7.87 -1.10
C THR A 184 -5.81 6.37 -1.16
N ASN A 185 -6.71 5.65 -1.83
CA ASN A 185 -6.62 4.21 -2.00
C ASN A 185 -6.96 3.82 -3.43
N GLY A 186 -6.27 2.83 -3.99
CA GLY A 186 -6.71 2.21 -5.24
C GLY A 186 -7.85 1.22 -4.99
N GLU A 187 -8.86 1.18 -5.85
CA GLU A 187 -9.92 0.17 -5.79
C GLU A 187 -9.37 -1.26 -5.93
N ASN A 188 -8.38 -1.43 -6.80
CA ASN A 188 -7.71 -2.70 -7.06
C ASN A 188 -6.43 -2.87 -6.22
N ASP A 189 -6.12 -1.94 -5.31
CA ASP A 189 -4.94 -2.04 -4.46
C ASP A 189 -5.16 -3.10 -3.37
N PRO A 190 -4.38 -4.19 -3.33
CA PRO A 190 -4.49 -5.19 -2.26
C PRO A 190 -4.22 -4.62 -0.87
N TRP A 191 -3.63 -3.42 -0.76
CA TRP A 191 -3.41 -2.71 0.49
C TRP A 191 -4.59 -1.84 0.95
N ALA A 192 -5.55 -1.53 0.08
CA ALA A 192 -6.71 -0.69 0.43
C ALA A 192 -7.50 -1.25 1.64
N PRO A 193 -7.70 -2.58 1.79
CA PRO A 193 -8.34 -3.15 2.97
C PRO A 193 -7.57 -2.95 4.27
N LEU A 194 -6.31 -2.49 4.27
CA LEU A 194 -5.55 -2.16 5.48
C LEU A 194 -5.62 -0.67 5.83
N SER A 195 -6.18 0.15 4.93
CA SER A 195 -6.24 1.60 5.04
C SER A 195 -7.60 2.08 5.56
N VAL A 196 -7.76 3.40 5.58
CA VAL A 196 -8.99 4.14 5.85
C VAL A 196 -9.61 4.50 4.50
N THR A 197 -10.62 3.74 4.08
CA THR A 197 -11.32 3.96 2.80
C THR A 197 -12.55 4.85 2.96
N GLU A 198 -13.10 4.95 4.17
CA GLU A 198 -14.27 5.77 4.49
C GLU A 198 -14.01 6.58 5.75
N VAL A 199 -14.49 7.82 5.76
CA VAL A 199 -14.38 8.74 6.90
C VAL A 199 -15.77 9.24 7.26
N SER A 200 -16.16 9.13 8.53
CA SER A 200 -17.46 9.63 8.98
C SER A 200 -17.55 11.16 8.89
N PRO A 201 -18.73 11.75 8.61
CA PRO A 201 -18.90 13.21 8.55
C PRO A 201 -18.40 13.95 9.81
N VAL A 202 -18.58 13.33 10.98
CA VAL A 202 -18.12 13.90 12.26
C VAL A 202 -16.60 14.03 12.30
N VAL A 203 -15.88 13.06 11.75
CA VAL A 203 -14.41 13.06 11.70
C VAL A 203 -13.90 14.04 10.63
N VAL A 204 -14.61 14.17 9.51
CA VAL A 204 -14.32 15.18 8.48
C VAL A 204 -14.32 16.58 9.09
N ASP A 205 -15.42 16.96 9.76
CA ASP A 205 -15.58 18.32 10.28
C ASP A 205 -14.63 18.61 11.45
N ARG A 206 -14.39 17.64 12.34
CA ARG A 206 -13.60 17.86 13.56
C ARG A 206 -12.10 17.78 13.33
N GLN A 207 -11.65 16.91 12.44
CA GLN A 207 -10.23 16.60 12.27
C GLN A 207 -9.71 16.97 10.87
N GLY A 208 -10.56 17.41 9.94
CA GLY A 208 -10.14 17.71 8.57
C GLY A 208 -9.63 16.47 7.83
N LEU A 209 -10.20 15.31 8.16
CA LEU A 209 -9.90 14.04 7.50
C LEU A 209 -10.77 13.87 6.26
N SER A 210 -10.25 13.20 5.26
CA SER A 210 -11.00 12.84 4.06
C SER A 210 -10.40 11.59 3.43
N SER A 211 -11.21 10.86 2.65
CA SER A 211 -10.74 9.73 1.84
C SER A 211 -11.20 9.84 0.39
N PHE A 212 -10.46 9.19 -0.50
CA PHE A 212 -10.84 9.01 -1.89
C PHE A 212 -10.35 7.66 -2.42
N THR A 213 -11.26 6.89 -3.00
CA THR A 213 -10.94 5.63 -3.68
C THR A 213 -10.83 5.88 -5.17
N ILE A 214 -9.69 5.55 -5.75
CA ILE A 214 -9.36 5.69 -7.16
C ILE A 214 -9.95 4.48 -7.88
N GLN A 215 -11.01 4.72 -8.65
CA GLN A 215 -11.62 3.70 -9.50
C GLN A 215 -10.58 3.08 -10.43
N ASP A 216 -10.57 1.74 -10.50
CA ASP A 216 -9.59 0.92 -11.23
C ASP A 216 -8.11 1.16 -10.83
N GLY A 217 -7.85 1.99 -9.83
CA GLY A 217 -6.52 2.36 -9.38
C GLY A 217 -5.86 1.24 -8.58
N SER A 218 -4.55 1.11 -8.73
CA SER A 218 -3.72 0.23 -7.89
C SER A 218 -2.83 1.05 -6.97
N HIS A 219 -1.79 0.43 -6.41
CA HIS A 219 -0.98 1.02 -5.36
C HIS A 219 -0.35 2.36 -5.77
N CYS A 220 -0.62 3.39 -4.97
CA CYS A 220 -0.04 4.74 -5.07
C CYS A 220 -0.09 5.34 -6.49
N ASN A 221 -1.14 5.05 -7.26
CA ASN A 221 -1.30 5.52 -8.64
C ASN A 221 -1.27 7.06 -8.76
N ASP A 222 -1.79 7.73 -7.75
CA ASP A 222 -1.82 9.18 -7.53
C ASP A 222 -0.45 9.81 -7.28
N PHE A 223 0.57 9.07 -6.83
CA PHE A 223 1.90 9.63 -6.55
C PHE A 223 2.86 9.64 -7.74
N TYR A 224 2.47 9.02 -8.86
CA TYR A 224 3.29 9.08 -10.07
C TYR A 224 3.18 10.43 -10.76
N ALA A 225 4.22 10.80 -11.51
CA ALA A 225 4.19 11.99 -12.36
C ALA A 225 3.00 11.96 -13.34
N TYR A 226 2.44 13.13 -13.65
CA TYR A 226 1.33 13.26 -14.59
C TYR A 226 1.68 12.65 -15.95
N GLY A 227 0.85 11.70 -16.38
CA GLY A 227 0.90 11.14 -17.73
C GLY A 227 0.08 11.94 -18.74
N ARG A 228 0.35 11.74 -20.04
CA ARG A 228 -0.47 12.31 -21.13
C ARG A 228 -1.85 11.64 -21.26
N THR A 229 -1.95 10.38 -20.85
CA THR A 229 -3.13 9.51 -20.99
C THR A 229 -3.48 8.91 -19.64
N GLU A 230 -3.55 9.76 -18.62
CA GLU A 230 -3.84 9.34 -17.25
C GLU A 230 -5.34 9.12 -17.06
N PRO A 231 -5.76 8.05 -16.34
CA PRO A 231 -7.18 7.86 -16.02
C PRO A 231 -7.76 9.05 -15.26
N VAL A 232 -9.04 9.33 -15.50
CA VAL A 232 -9.75 10.46 -14.87
C VAL A 232 -9.72 10.36 -13.34
N ALA A 233 -9.96 9.17 -12.78
CA ALA A 233 -9.94 8.93 -11.34
C ALA A 233 -8.56 9.24 -10.72
N VAL A 234 -7.46 8.94 -11.41
CA VAL A 234 -6.11 9.25 -10.92
C VAL A 234 -5.85 10.75 -10.94
N THR A 235 -6.28 11.44 -12.00
CA THR A 235 -6.17 12.91 -12.09
C THR A 235 -7.00 13.60 -11.00
N GLU A 236 -8.20 13.07 -10.72
CA GLU A 236 -9.06 13.54 -9.64
C GLU A 236 -8.41 13.34 -8.26
N ALA A 237 -7.83 12.16 -8.00
CA ALA A 237 -7.11 11.89 -6.75
C ALA A 237 -6.00 12.92 -6.51
N LYS A 238 -5.19 13.20 -7.53
CA LYS A 238 -4.13 14.21 -7.45
C LYS A 238 -4.68 15.61 -7.16
N ALA A 239 -5.79 15.99 -7.80
CA ALA A 239 -6.45 17.26 -7.55
C ALA A 239 -6.99 17.35 -6.11
N ARG A 240 -7.56 16.25 -5.58
CA ARG A 240 -8.05 16.17 -4.19
C ARG A 240 -6.92 16.30 -3.18
N ILE A 241 -5.77 15.65 -3.41
CA ILE A 241 -4.56 15.83 -2.59
C ILE A 241 -4.12 17.30 -2.59
N GLN A 242 -4.01 17.92 -3.77
CA GLN A 242 -3.59 19.33 -3.88
C GLN A 242 -4.57 20.27 -3.19
N ASN A 243 -5.88 20.02 -3.30
CA ASN A 243 -6.91 20.83 -2.66
C ASN A 243 -6.88 20.67 -1.14
N ALA A 244 -6.68 19.45 -0.63
CA ALA A 244 -6.52 19.22 0.81
C ALA A 244 -5.30 19.98 1.36
N ILE A 245 -4.13 19.85 0.72
CA ILE A 245 -2.91 20.57 1.12
C ILE A 245 -3.12 22.09 1.07
N ARG A 246 -3.75 22.59 0.01
CA ARG A 246 -4.06 24.02 -0.13
C ARG A 246 -4.91 24.52 1.02
N GLY A 247 -6.02 23.83 1.32
CA GLY A 247 -6.91 24.20 2.43
C GLY A 247 -6.17 24.24 3.76
N TRP A 248 -5.33 23.25 4.04
CA TRP A 248 -4.54 23.22 5.29
C TRP A 248 -3.54 24.37 5.39
N LEU A 249 -2.92 24.78 4.27
CA LEU A 249 -2.00 25.91 4.24
C LEU A 249 -2.72 27.25 4.41
N GLU A 250 -3.92 27.39 3.86
CA GLU A 250 -4.78 28.57 4.03
C GLU A 250 -5.24 28.69 5.48
N ASP A 251 -5.80 27.62 6.06
CA ASP A 251 -6.19 27.54 7.48
C ASP A 251 -5.03 27.87 8.42
N PHE A 252 -3.83 27.41 8.09
CA PHE A 252 -2.62 27.72 8.86
C PHE A 252 -2.31 29.22 8.82
N ARG A 253 -2.34 29.85 7.63
CA ARG A 253 -2.07 31.28 7.46
C ARG A 253 -3.09 32.13 8.21
N GLU A 254 -4.36 31.79 8.13
CA GLU A 254 -5.43 32.51 8.84
C GLU A 254 -5.27 32.44 10.35
N ARG A 255 -5.05 31.24 10.90
CA ARG A 255 -4.82 31.06 12.35
C ARG A 255 -3.61 31.85 12.84
N ARG A 256 -2.52 31.89 12.05
CA ARG A 256 -1.33 32.68 12.38
C ARG A 256 -1.61 34.19 12.39
N GLU A 257 -2.39 34.68 11.43
CA GLU A 257 -2.76 36.09 11.36
C GLU A 257 -3.69 36.51 12.50
N GLN A 258 -4.69 35.67 12.82
CA GLN A 258 -5.55 35.88 13.98
C GLN A 258 -4.76 35.91 15.29
N GLN A 259 -3.77 35.02 15.44
CA GLN A 259 -2.90 35.01 16.61
C GLN A 259 -2.06 36.29 16.71
N LYS A 260 -1.51 36.78 15.60
CA LYS A 260 -0.78 38.07 15.58
C LYS A 260 -1.67 39.23 16.03
N ARG A 261 -2.89 39.34 15.52
CA ARG A 261 -3.84 40.40 15.90
C ARG A 261 -4.25 40.35 17.37
N LYS A 262 -4.24 39.16 18.00
CA LYS A 262 -4.48 39.00 19.44
C LYS A 262 -3.30 39.45 20.28
N VAL A 263 -2.07 39.24 19.81
CA VAL A 263 -0.84 39.61 20.52
C VAL A 263 -0.54 41.11 20.36
N ASP A 264 -0.70 41.64 19.15
CA ASP A 264 -0.50 43.05 18.81
C ASP A 264 -1.80 43.63 18.21
N PRO A 265 -2.78 44.00 19.04
CA PRO A 265 -4.02 44.60 18.55
C PRO A 265 -3.71 45.94 17.87
N PRO A 266 -4.29 46.21 16.68
CA PRO A 266 -4.08 47.47 16.00
C PRO A 266 -4.57 48.63 16.88
N LEU A 267 -3.72 49.66 17.05
CA LEU A 267 -4.04 50.88 17.80
C LEU A 267 -5.31 51.51 17.23
N THR A 268 -6.41 51.42 17.98
CA THR A 268 -7.65 52.12 17.67
C THR A 268 -7.40 53.62 17.79
N LYS A 269 -7.27 54.33 16.65
CA LYS A 269 -7.40 55.78 16.60
C LYS A 269 -8.86 56.14 16.86
N THR A 270 -9.22 56.32 18.13
CA THR A 270 -10.44 57.07 18.49
C THR A 270 -10.23 58.52 18.08
N PHE A 271 -10.70 58.90 16.89
CA PHE A 271 -10.94 60.30 16.57
C PHE A 271 -12.16 60.76 17.36
N SER A 272 -11.93 61.44 18.47
CA SER A 272 -12.97 62.22 19.14
C SER A 272 -13.22 63.47 18.29
N ALA A 273 -14.24 63.43 17.43
CA ALA A 273 -14.75 64.62 16.77
C ALA A 273 -15.56 65.44 17.79
N THR A 274 -14.91 66.37 18.48
CA THR A 274 -15.62 67.47 19.15
C THR A 274 -16.11 68.44 18.08
N SER A 275 -17.40 68.36 17.77
CA SER A 275 -18.14 69.43 17.10
C SER A 275 -18.19 70.64 18.03
N VAL A 276 -17.41 71.68 17.73
CA VAL A 276 -17.67 73.02 18.27
C VAL A 276 -18.42 73.78 17.19
N GLY A 277 -19.73 73.89 17.38
CA GLY A 277 -20.56 74.87 16.70
C GLY A 277 -20.68 76.14 17.54
N GLY A 278 -20.94 77.25 16.85
CA GLY A 278 -21.63 78.41 17.41
C GLY A 278 -20.76 79.63 17.72
N ASP A 279 -20.79 80.58 16.78
CA ASP A 279 -21.05 82.01 16.92
C ASP A 279 -20.26 82.87 17.94
N SER A 280 -19.66 83.97 17.45
CA SER A 280 -20.16 85.33 17.74
C SER A 280 -19.34 86.39 17.01
N GLU A 281 -20.05 87.38 16.49
CA GLU A 281 -19.61 88.65 15.92
C GLU A 281 -18.63 89.43 16.82
N LEU A 282 -17.55 89.94 16.20
CA LEU A 282 -17.07 91.34 16.17
C LEU A 282 -15.63 91.40 15.61
#